data_AF-A0A367KNU1-F1
#
_entry.id   AF-A0A367KNU1-F1
#
_cell.length_a   1.000
_cell.length_b   1.000
_cell.length_c   1.000
_cell.angle_alpha   90.00
_cell.angle_beta   90.00
_cell.angle_gamma   90.00
#
_symmetry.space_group_name_H-M   'P 1'
#
loop_
_entity.id
_entity.type
_entity.pdbx_description
1 polymer ?
#
loop_
_entity_poly.entity_id
_entity_poly.type
_entity_poly.pdbx_seq_one_letter_code
_entity_poly.pdbx_strand_id
1 'polypeptide(L)'
;EQGVELIKNTALDSSMIVSLLKFKKRIDKVLRGCFNDDISFANASKEGFEFFINTRGNKPAELLAKFIDSRLKVSTKKQRDVDLSALDNALVLFRYIQGKDAFEAYYKRFLAKRLLLDRSSSKDLENHVLEQLKHECGHDFTKNFENMFNDIQVSADLGISFKEFEKDHPRMPVSVKVIAQATWPTYPTSDIQLTSEVF
;
A
#
# COMPACT_ATOMS: atom_id res chain seq x y z
N GLU A 1 2.29 9.72 -27.47
CA GLU A 1 1.35 10.80 -27.09
C GLU A 1 0.21 10.33 -26.20
N GLN A 2 -0.57 9.30 -26.58
CA GLN A 2 -1.73 8.82 -25.79
C GLN A 2 -1.43 8.53 -24.29
N GLY A 3 -0.29 7.90 -23.96
CA GLY A 3 0.06 7.61 -22.55
C GLY A 3 0.26 8.86 -21.69
N VAL A 4 0.77 9.94 -22.29
CA VAL A 4 1.01 11.22 -21.62
C VAL A 4 -0.32 11.94 -21.34
N GLU A 5 -1.30 11.84 -22.23
CA GLU A 5 -2.64 12.41 -22.03
C GLU A 5 -3.39 11.75 -20.86
N LEU A 6 -3.20 10.44 -20.65
CA LEU A 6 -3.82 9.69 -19.55
C LEU A 6 -3.39 10.20 -18.16
N ILE A 7 -2.20 10.79 -18.06
CA ILE A 7 -1.66 11.25 -16.78
C ILE A 7 -1.71 12.77 -16.63
N LYS A 8 -1.68 13.55 -17.72
CA LYS A 8 -1.63 15.02 -17.60
C LYS A 8 -2.88 15.63 -16.98
N ASN A 9 -4.05 15.03 -17.19
CA ASN A 9 -5.32 15.59 -16.71
C ASN A 9 -5.53 15.38 -15.21
N THR A 10 -5.34 16.44 -14.43
CA THR A 10 -5.53 16.46 -12.97
C THR A 10 -6.95 16.15 -12.52
N ALA A 11 -7.97 16.45 -13.34
CA ALA A 11 -9.36 16.12 -13.03
C ALA A 11 -9.62 14.61 -13.03
N LEU A 12 -8.74 13.82 -13.67
CA LEU A 12 -8.88 12.36 -13.80
C LEU A 12 -7.99 11.57 -12.83
N ASP A 13 -7.32 12.23 -11.87
CA ASP A 13 -6.43 11.61 -10.88
C ASP A 13 -7.05 10.44 -10.14
N SER A 14 -8.33 10.55 -9.78
CA SER A 14 -9.08 9.49 -9.10
C SER A 14 -9.17 8.19 -9.90
N SER A 15 -9.08 8.27 -11.23
CA SER A 15 -9.19 7.16 -12.16
C SER A 15 -7.87 6.78 -12.83
N MET A 16 -6.80 7.54 -12.59
CA MET A 16 -5.51 7.41 -13.29
C MET A 16 -4.97 6.00 -13.30
N ILE A 17 -4.81 5.38 -12.12
CA ILE A 17 -4.24 4.03 -12.01
C ILE A 17 -5.12 3.03 -12.76
N VAL A 18 -6.44 3.13 -12.66
CA VAL A 18 -7.37 2.26 -13.40
C VAL A 18 -7.22 2.42 -14.91
N SER A 19 -7.07 3.66 -15.39
CA SER A 19 -6.83 3.95 -16.81
C SER A 19 -5.49 3.43 -17.29
N LEU A 20 -4.42 3.56 -16.49
CA LEU A 20 -3.10 3.00 -16.78
C LEU A 20 -3.14 1.47 -16.88
N LEU A 21 -3.83 0.81 -15.95
CA LEU A 21 -4.02 -0.64 -15.96
C LEU A 21 -4.77 -1.10 -17.22
N LYS A 22 -5.85 -0.40 -17.59
CA LYS A 22 -6.59 -0.70 -18.83
C LYS A 22 -5.73 -0.49 -20.08
N PHE A 23 -4.96 0.59 -20.10
CA PHE A 23 -4.06 0.89 -21.21
C PHE A 23 -2.96 -0.18 -21.34
N LYS A 24 -2.32 -0.56 -20.24
CA LYS A 24 -1.34 -1.66 -20.20
C LYS A 24 -1.91 -2.97 -20.73
N LYS A 25 -3.09 -3.36 -20.25
CA LYS A 25 -3.78 -4.57 -20.74
C LYS A 25 -4.07 -4.54 -22.23
N ARG A 26 -4.41 -3.37 -22.78
CA ARG A 26 -4.61 -3.19 -24.23
C ARG A 26 -3.32 -3.38 -25.01
N ILE A 27 -2.23 -2.77 -24.55
CA ILE A 27 -0.90 -2.90 -25.18
C ILE A 27 -0.42 -4.36 -25.12
N ASP A 28 -0.53 -5.02 -23.98
CA ASP A 28 -0.13 -6.43 -23.81
C ASP A 28 -0.91 -7.37 -24.72
N LYS A 29 -2.20 -7.10 -24.95
CA LYS A 29 -3.01 -7.88 -25.89
C LYS A 29 -2.51 -7.72 -27.33
N VAL A 30 -2.11 -6.52 -27.72
CA VAL A 30 -1.56 -6.25 -29.06
C VAL A 30 -0.19 -6.90 -29.22
N LEU A 31 0.70 -6.80 -28.22
CA LEU A 31 2.00 -7.47 -28.23
C LEU A 31 1.85 -8.99 -28.42
N ARG A 32 0.98 -9.62 -27.64
CA ARG A 32 0.75 -11.06 -27.72
C ARG A 32 0.07 -11.47 -29.02
N GLY A 33 -0.97 -10.75 -29.43
CA GLY A 33 -1.79 -11.13 -30.57
C GLY A 33 -1.20 -10.78 -31.94
N CYS A 34 -0.46 -9.68 -32.04
CA CYS A 34 0.05 -9.17 -33.32
C CYS A 34 1.57 -9.36 -33.47
N PHE A 35 2.31 -9.41 -32.37
CA PHE A 35 3.78 -9.46 -32.37
C PHE A 35 4.32 -10.73 -31.71
N ASN A 36 3.46 -11.69 -31.33
CA ASN A 36 3.83 -12.96 -30.71
C ASN A 36 4.78 -12.79 -29.51
N ASP A 37 4.54 -11.76 -28.68
CA ASP A 37 5.37 -11.39 -27.53
C ASP A 37 6.85 -11.14 -27.89
N ASP A 38 7.11 -10.55 -29.06
CA ASP A 38 8.46 -10.14 -29.47
C ASP A 38 9.14 -9.25 -28.42
N ILE A 39 10.37 -9.64 -28.06
CA ILE A 39 11.15 -9.03 -26.98
C ILE A 39 11.47 -7.56 -27.28
N SER A 40 11.73 -7.21 -28.54
CA SER A 40 12.07 -5.83 -28.92
C SER A 40 10.88 -4.90 -28.71
N PHE A 41 9.68 -5.35 -29.12
CA PHE A 41 8.44 -4.59 -28.90
C PHE A 41 8.04 -4.55 -27.41
N ALA A 42 8.28 -5.62 -26.66
CA ALA A 42 8.06 -5.64 -25.22
C ALA A 42 8.97 -4.63 -24.49
N ASN A 43 10.24 -4.53 -24.88
CA ASN A 43 11.19 -3.57 -24.32
C ASN A 43 10.81 -2.13 -24.69
N ALA A 44 10.48 -1.86 -25.96
CA ALA A 44 10.03 -0.54 -26.38
C ALA A 44 8.75 -0.10 -25.63
N SER A 45 7.83 -1.04 -25.38
CA SER A 45 6.64 -0.79 -24.55
C SER A 45 7.02 -0.45 -23.11
N LYS A 46 7.93 -1.24 -22.49
CA LYS A 46 8.43 -0.98 -21.14
C LYS A 46 9.06 0.42 -21.03
N GLU A 47 9.95 0.78 -21.94
CA GLU A 47 10.60 2.10 -21.99
C GLU A 47 9.57 3.22 -22.18
N GLY A 48 8.57 3.01 -23.03
CA GLY A 48 7.47 3.96 -23.21
C GLY A 48 6.69 4.19 -21.91
N PHE A 49 6.31 3.11 -21.20
CA PHE A 49 5.62 3.18 -19.92
C PHE A 49 6.43 3.91 -18.85
N GLU A 50 7.71 3.58 -18.73
CA GLU A 50 8.61 4.25 -17.80
C GLU A 50 8.75 5.74 -18.15
N PHE A 51 8.94 6.08 -19.43
CA PHE A 51 9.07 7.46 -19.86
C PHE A 51 7.83 8.28 -19.49
N PHE A 52 6.64 7.90 -19.95
CA PHE A 52 5.48 8.76 -19.75
C PHE A 52 5.06 8.81 -18.28
N ILE A 53 5.04 7.70 -17.55
CA ILE A 53 4.59 7.69 -16.14
C ILE A 53 5.39 8.69 -15.32
N ASN A 54 6.71 8.76 -15.52
CA ASN A 54 7.59 9.61 -14.74
C ASN A 54 7.56 11.09 -15.15
N THR A 55 6.87 11.48 -16.24
CA THR A 55 6.68 12.91 -16.60
C THR A 55 5.81 13.69 -15.61
N ARG A 56 5.11 13.00 -14.68
CA ARG A 56 4.22 13.61 -13.68
C ARG A 56 4.81 13.65 -12.27
N GLY A 57 6.13 13.58 -12.16
CA GLY A 57 6.83 13.58 -10.88
C GLY A 57 6.30 12.49 -9.95
N ASN A 58 6.05 12.83 -8.68
CA ASN A 58 5.68 11.86 -7.64
C ASN A 58 4.18 11.52 -7.59
N LYS A 59 3.34 12.12 -8.44
CA LYS A 59 1.88 11.90 -8.37
C LYS A 59 1.46 10.46 -8.69
N PRO A 60 2.02 9.76 -9.70
CA PRO A 60 1.72 8.36 -9.94
C PRO A 60 2.07 7.46 -8.76
N ALA A 61 3.19 7.73 -8.07
CA ALA A 61 3.60 7.00 -6.86
C ALA A 61 2.56 7.15 -5.73
N GLU A 62 2.13 8.38 -5.45
CA GLU A 62 1.06 8.67 -4.47
C GLU A 62 -0.24 7.93 -4.81
N LEU A 63 -0.69 8.07 -6.07
CA LEU A 63 -1.96 7.51 -6.51
C LEU A 63 -1.93 5.99 -6.54
N LEU A 64 -0.78 5.38 -6.84
CA LEU A 64 -0.61 3.93 -6.77
C LEU A 64 -0.67 3.43 -5.32
N ALA A 65 0.03 4.08 -4.39
CA ALA A 65 -0.04 3.74 -2.97
C ALA A 65 -1.48 3.86 -2.44
N LYS A 66 -2.21 4.92 -2.84
CA LYS A 66 -3.62 5.12 -2.51
C LYS A 66 -4.53 4.06 -3.12
N PHE A 67 -4.26 3.63 -4.35
CA PHE A 67 -5.00 2.57 -5.01
C PHE A 67 -4.85 1.24 -4.26
N ILE A 68 -3.62 0.84 -3.94
CA ILE A 68 -3.33 -0.38 -3.17
C ILE A 68 -4.00 -0.31 -1.79
N ASP A 69 -3.87 0.81 -1.08
CA ASP A 69 -4.54 1.04 0.21
C ASP A 69 -6.07 0.86 0.12
N SER A 70 -6.70 1.34 -0.96
CA SER A 70 -8.15 1.17 -1.16
C SER A 70 -8.58 -0.29 -1.38
N ARG A 71 -7.69 -1.14 -1.88
CA ARG A 71 -7.93 -2.58 -2.09
C ARG A 71 -7.69 -3.40 -0.83
N LEU A 72 -6.76 -2.96 0.02
CA LEU A 72 -6.43 -3.63 1.28
C LEU A 72 -7.32 -3.21 2.45
N LYS A 73 -8.15 -2.18 2.29
CA LYS A 73 -9.10 -1.75 3.33
C LYS A 73 -10.35 -2.62 3.37
N VAL A 74 -10.84 -2.88 4.59
CA VAL A 74 -12.19 -3.45 4.81
C VAL A 74 -13.24 -2.53 4.17
N SER A 75 -14.00 -3.05 3.20
CA SER A 75 -15.14 -2.35 2.59
C SER A 75 -16.44 -2.68 3.33
N THR A 76 -17.21 -1.65 3.71
CA THR A 76 -18.56 -1.81 4.30
C THR A 76 -19.62 -2.27 3.29
N LYS A 77 -19.35 -2.17 1.98
CA LYS A 77 -20.22 -2.74 0.94
C LYS A 77 -19.77 -4.18 0.67
N LYS A 78 -20.72 -5.12 0.79
CA LYS A 78 -20.65 -6.56 0.47
C LYS A 78 -19.38 -6.90 -0.32
N GLN A 79 -18.50 -7.68 0.32
CA GLN A 79 -17.30 -8.30 -0.26
C GLN A 79 -17.50 -8.54 -1.76
N ARG A 80 -16.95 -7.64 -2.58
CA ARG A 80 -16.39 -8.07 -3.85
C ARG A 80 -15.05 -8.65 -3.46
N ASP A 81 -14.80 -9.90 -3.79
CA ASP A 81 -13.49 -10.51 -3.64
C ASP A 81 -12.44 -9.49 -4.10
N VAL A 82 -11.57 -9.11 -3.17
CA VAL A 82 -10.39 -8.33 -3.52
C VAL A 82 -9.57 -9.28 -4.37
N ASP A 83 -9.68 -9.12 -5.68
CA ASP A 83 -8.98 -9.95 -6.63
C ASP A 83 -7.48 -9.69 -6.48
N LEU A 84 -6.73 -10.71 -6.05
CA LEU A 84 -5.26 -10.72 -6.03
C LEU A 84 -4.69 -10.20 -7.35
N SER A 85 -5.35 -10.51 -8.48
CA SER A 85 -4.94 -10.02 -9.79
C SER A 85 -4.92 -8.50 -9.88
N ALA A 86 -5.80 -7.79 -9.18
CA ALA A 86 -5.84 -6.33 -9.19
C ALA A 86 -4.64 -5.73 -8.44
N LEU A 87 -4.15 -6.39 -7.39
CA LEU A 87 -2.93 -6.02 -6.67
C LEU A 87 -1.69 -6.30 -7.52
N ASP A 88 -1.61 -7.49 -8.12
CA ASP A 88 -0.50 -7.88 -9.00
C ASP A 88 -0.36 -6.92 -10.19
N ASN A 89 -1.47 -6.60 -10.84
CA ASN A 89 -1.47 -5.66 -11.95
C ASN A 89 -1.01 -4.25 -11.50
N ALA A 90 -1.37 -3.81 -10.29
CA ALA A 90 -0.89 -2.54 -9.73
C ALA A 90 0.61 -2.58 -9.43
N LEU A 91 1.12 -3.71 -8.94
CA LEU A 91 2.54 -3.91 -8.66
C LEU A 91 3.38 -4.02 -9.94
N VAL A 92 2.80 -4.50 -11.05
CA VAL A 92 3.44 -4.35 -12.37
C VAL A 92 3.62 -2.87 -12.73
N LEU A 93 2.63 -2.01 -12.46
CA LEU A 93 2.79 -0.57 -12.68
C LEU A 93 3.85 0.06 -11.79
N PHE A 94 4.00 -0.43 -10.56
CA PHE A 94 5.06 0.03 -9.65
C PHE A 94 6.43 -0.09 -10.30
N ARG A 95 6.71 -1.14 -11.09
CA ARG A 95 7.99 -1.34 -11.80
C ARG A 95 8.37 -0.19 -12.74
N TYR A 96 7.40 0.56 -13.26
CA TYR A 96 7.64 1.70 -14.16
C TYR A 96 7.82 3.04 -13.43
N ILE A 97 7.60 3.09 -12.11
CA ILE A 97 7.70 4.32 -11.31
C ILE A 97 9.13 4.49 -10.79
N GLN A 98 9.73 5.65 -11.03
CA GLN A 98 11.05 6.03 -10.52
C GLN A 98 10.99 6.61 -9.10
N GLY A 99 9.91 7.32 -8.73
CA GLY A 99 9.69 7.89 -7.39
C GLY A 99 9.32 6.85 -6.32
N LYS A 100 10.22 5.90 -6.07
CA LYS A 100 10.04 4.78 -5.13
C LYS A 100 9.99 5.24 -3.67
N ASP A 101 10.80 6.23 -3.32
CA ASP A 101 10.83 6.91 -2.02
C ASP A 101 9.50 7.60 -1.70
N ALA A 102 8.91 8.29 -2.68
CA ALA A 102 7.60 8.90 -2.54
C ALA A 102 6.52 7.83 -2.33
N PHE A 103 6.56 6.74 -3.11
CA PHE A 103 5.65 5.61 -2.91
C PHE A 103 5.81 5.02 -1.50
N GLU A 104 7.04 4.78 -1.05
CA GLU A 104 7.36 4.23 0.27
C GLU A 104 6.74 5.10 1.38
N ALA A 105 6.97 6.42 1.33
CA ALA A 105 6.45 7.34 2.32
C ALA A 105 4.90 7.33 2.40
N TYR A 106 4.22 7.33 1.26
CA TYR A 106 2.76 7.24 1.22
C TYR A 106 2.25 5.88 1.68
N TYR A 107 2.87 4.79 1.21
CA TYR A 107 2.50 3.43 1.59
C TYR A 107 2.69 3.20 3.10
N LYS A 108 3.81 3.64 3.67
CA LYS A 108 4.10 3.62 5.11
C LYS A 108 2.98 4.27 5.93
N ARG A 109 2.55 5.46 5.52
CA ARG A 109 1.48 6.20 6.19
C ARG A 109 0.13 5.48 6.11
N PHE A 110 -0.17 4.85 4.97
CA PHE A 110 -1.41 4.10 4.79
C PHE A 110 -1.40 2.78 5.58
N LEU A 111 -0.30 2.03 5.51
CA LEU A 111 -0.10 0.80 6.28
C LEU A 111 -0.24 1.07 7.78
N ALA A 112 0.39 2.14 8.29
CA ALA A 112 0.30 2.51 9.69
C ALA A 112 -1.15 2.71 10.16
N LYS A 113 -1.96 3.42 9.35
CA LYS A 113 -3.38 3.62 9.64
C LYS A 113 -4.17 2.32 9.60
N ARG A 114 -3.88 1.42 8.66
CA ARG A 114 -4.58 0.12 8.56
C ARG A 114 -4.26 -0.77 9.76
N LEU A 115 -2.99 -0.83 10.17
CA LEU A 115 -2.52 -1.62 11.30
C LEU A 115 -2.99 -1.10 12.66
N LEU A 116 -2.92 0.22 12.90
CA LEU A 116 -3.33 0.78 14.19
C LEU A 116 -4.84 0.74 14.40
N LEU A 117 -5.61 0.95 13.32
CA LEU A 117 -7.08 1.02 13.38
C LEU A 117 -7.78 -0.31 13.02
N ASP A 118 -7.01 -1.40 12.81
CA ASP A 118 -7.51 -2.72 12.42
C ASP A 118 -8.44 -2.69 11.20
N ARG A 119 -8.02 -1.95 10.16
CA ARG A 119 -8.80 -1.74 8.93
C ARG A 119 -8.31 -2.55 7.73
N SER A 120 -7.39 -3.48 7.93
CA SER A 120 -6.93 -4.40 6.87
C SER A 120 -7.98 -5.47 6.58
N SER A 121 -8.22 -5.74 5.29
CA SER A 121 -9.19 -6.73 4.84
C SER A 121 -8.71 -8.16 5.04
N SER A 122 -7.41 -8.40 4.85
CA SER A 122 -6.77 -9.70 5.05
C SER A 122 -5.28 -9.51 5.35
N LYS A 123 -4.76 -10.27 6.31
CA LYS A 123 -3.33 -10.31 6.63
C LYS A 123 -2.52 -10.94 5.48
N ASP A 124 -3.10 -11.93 4.79
CA ASP A 124 -2.44 -12.62 3.67
C ASP A 124 -2.24 -11.68 2.48
N LEU A 125 -3.21 -10.81 2.18
CA LEU A 125 -3.06 -9.81 1.12
C LEU A 125 -1.99 -8.77 1.45
N GLU A 126 -1.88 -8.39 2.71
CA GLU A 126 -0.85 -7.45 3.16
C GLU A 126 0.56 -8.07 3.04
N ASN A 127 0.71 -9.33 3.46
CA ASN A 127 1.94 -10.10 3.29
C ASN A 127 2.32 -10.27 1.81
N HIS A 128 1.34 -10.59 0.94
CA HIS A 128 1.58 -10.71 -0.49
C HIS A 128 2.13 -9.41 -1.10
N VAL A 129 1.54 -8.26 -0.77
CA VAL A 129 2.04 -6.96 -1.25
C VAL A 129 3.46 -6.69 -0.75
N LEU A 130 3.73 -7.01 0.53
CA LEU A 130 5.07 -6.86 1.10
C LEU A 130 6.10 -7.74 0.38
N GLU A 131 5.79 -9.00 0.14
CA GLU A 131 6.67 -9.95 -0.58
C GLU A 131 6.97 -9.47 -2.00
N GLN A 132 5.97 -8.96 -2.71
CA GLN A 132 6.16 -8.39 -4.04
C GLN A 132 7.04 -7.14 -4.00
N LEU A 133 6.82 -6.22 -3.05
CA LEU A 133 7.69 -5.04 -2.88
C LEU A 133 9.13 -5.43 -2.54
N LYS A 134 9.31 -6.48 -1.73
CA LYS A 134 10.62 -7.03 -1.36
C LYS A 134 11.33 -7.66 -2.56
N HIS A 135 10.59 -8.35 -3.42
CA HIS A 135 11.13 -8.90 -4.66
C HIS A 135 11.60 -7.79 -5.62
N GLU A 136 10.85 -6.70 -5.73
CA GLU A 136 11.17 -5.60 -6.65
C GLU A 136 12.25 -4.63 -6.14
N CYS A 137 12.27 -4.34 -4.84
CA CYS A 137 13.13 -3.29 -4.27
C CYS A 137 14.11 -3.79 -3.20
N GLY A 138 14.07 -5.08 -2.87
CA GLY A 138 14.95 -5.68 -1.89
C GLY A 138 14.53 -5.47 -0.43
N HIS A 139 15.31 -6.07 0.47
CA HIS A 139 15.02 -6.10 1.90
C HIS A 139 15.08 -4.72 2.58
N ASP A 140 16.00 -3.85 2.16
CA ASP A 140 16.16 -2.54 2.79
C ASP A 140 14.92 -1.66 2.60
N PHE A 141 14.23 -1.79 1.46
CA PHE A 141 13.01 -1.07 1.16
C PHE A 141 11.83 -1.51 2.04
N THR A 142 11.70 -2.82 2.30
CA THR A 142 10.57 -3.37 3.06
C THR A 142 10.82 -3.48 4.56
N LYS A 143 12.06 -3.28 5.01
CA LYS A 143 12.48 -3.39 6.41
C LYS A 143 11.56 -2.67 7.39
N ASN A 144 11.19 -1.41 7.09
CA ASN A 144 10.31 -0.64 7.96
C ASN A 144 8.90 -1.25 8.03
N PHE A 145 8.36 -1.72 6.91
CA PHE A 145 7.03 -2.34 6.88
C PHE A 145 7.03 -3.67 7.64
N GLU A 146 8.07 -4.49 7.45
CA GLU A 146 8.29 -5.75 8.19
C GLU A 146 8.31 -5.50 9.71
N ASN A 147 9.07 -4.49 10.15
CA ASN A 147 9.12 -4.10 11.55
C ASN A 147 7.77 -3.60 12.09
N MET A 148 6.97 -2.89 11.28
CA MET A 148 5.62 -2.47 11.69
C MET A 148 4.70 -3.67 11.94
N PHE A 149 4.78 -4.73 11.12
CA PHE A 149 4.02 -5.96 11.38
C PHE A 149 4.49 -6.65 12.65
N ASN A 150 5.80 -6.71 12.88
CA ASN A 150 6.37 -7.29 14.08
C ASN A 150 5.91 -6.54 15.35
N ASP A 151 5.95 -5.20 15.34
CA ASP A 151 5.48 -4.38 16.46
C ASP A 151 4.02 -4.67 16.81
N ILE A 152 3.14 -4.80 15.80
CA ILE A 152 1.73 -5.15 16.02
C ILE A 152 1.57 -6.54 16.63
N GLN A 153 2.36 -7.52 16.18
CA GLN A 153 2.31 -8.88 16.72
C GLN A 153 2.79 -8.91 18.18
N VAL A 154 3.96 -8.34 18.46
CA VAL A 154 4.51 -8.26 19.82
C VAL A 154 3.56 -7.51 20.75
N SER A 155 2.95 -6.42 20.27
CA SER A 155 1.98 -5.69 21.08
C SER A 155 0.69 -6.47 21.32
N ALA A 156 0.24 -7.30 20.39
CA ALA A 156 -0.91 -8.16 20.60
C ALA A 156 -0.61 -9.21 21.69
N ASP A 157 0.57 -9.82 21.64
CA ASP A 157 1.03 -10.80 22.63
C ASP A 157 1.12 -10.17 24.03
N LEU A 158 1.71 -8.97 24.13
CA LEU A 158 1.73 -8.20 25.38
C LEU A 158 0.32 -7.86 25.89
N GLY A 159 -0.60 -7.55 24.98
CA GLY A 159 -2.00 -7.29 25.31
C GLY A 159 -2.73 -8.51 25.88
N ILE A 160 -2.36 -9.73 25.48
CA ILE A 160 -2.90 -10.97 26.06
C ILE A 160 -2.41 -11.11 27.51
N SER A 161 -1.10 -10.99 27.74
CA SER A 161 -0.53 -11.06 29.10
C SER A 161 -1.10 -9.98 30.03
N PHE A 162 -1.33 -8.77 29.51
CA PHE A 162 -1.96 -7.69 30.27
C PHE A 162 -3.41 -8.02 30.67
N LYS A 163 -4.19 -8.58 29.74
CA LYS A 163 -5.57 -9.02 30.01
C LYS A 163 -5.62 -10.16 31.03
N GLU A 164 -4.62 -11.03 31.07
CA GLU A 164 -4.53 -12.09 32.08
C GLU A 164 -4.32 -11.51 33.48
N PHE A 165 -3.44 -10.50 33.62
CA PHE A 165 -3.24 -9.77 34.86
C PHE A 165 -4.50 -8.97 35.30
N GLU A 166 -5.22 -8.38 34.33
CA GLU A 166 -6.44 -7.59 34.59
C GLU A 166 -7.59 -8.44 35.16
N LYS A 167 -7.62 -9.77 34.92
CA LYS A 167 -8.63 -10.66 35.53
C LYS A 167 -8.64 -10.57 37.04
N ASP A 168 -7.48 -10.32 37.65
CA ASP A 168 -7.31 -10.19 39.09
C ASP A 168 -7.50 -8.73 39.59
N HIS A 169 -7.58 -7.76 38.66
CA HIS A 169 -7.65 -6.32 38.94
C HIS A 169 -8.58 -5.61 37.93
N PRO A 170 -9.90 -5.75 38.08
CA PRO A 170 -10.86 -5.23 37.11
C PRO A 170 -10.73 -3.70 36.97
N ARG A 171 -10.39 -3.26 35.76
CA ARG A 171 -10.28 -1.85 35.35
C ARG A 171 -11.12 -1.61 34.10
N MET A 172 -11.07 -0.39 33.58
CA MET A 172 -11.71 -0.05 32.31
C MET A 172 -11.08 -0.90 31.18
N PRO A 173 -11.88 -1.48 30.27
CA PRO A 173 -11.35 -2.28 29.17
C PRO A 173 -10.56 -1.40 28.20
N VAL A 174 -9.23 -1.58 28.17
CA VAL A 174 -8.33 -0.87 27.25
C VAL A 174 -7.67 -1.84 26.28
N SER A 175 -7.53 -1.42 25.02
CA SER A 175 -6.67 -2.06 24.04
C SER A 175 -5.52 -1.11 23.70
N VAL A 176 -4.30 -1.52 24.04
CA VAL A 176 -3.08 -0.72 23.82
C VAL A 176 -2.26 -1.34 22.71
N LYS A 177 -1.70 -0.49 21.84
CA LYS A 177 -0.71 -0.88 20.83
C LYS A 177 0.62 -0.17 21.09
N VAL A 178 1.67 -0.93 21.41
CA VAL A 178 3.03 -0.42 21.60
C VAL A 178 3.79 -0.53 20.29
N ILE A 179 4.43 0.56 19.87
CA ILE A 179 5.11 0.68 18.56
C ILE A 179 6.47 1.37 18.68
N ALA A 180 7.42 1.03 17.80
CA ALA A 180 8.75 1.63 17.79
C ALA A 180 8.77 2.98 17.04
N GLN A 181 9.07 4.08 17.74
CA GLN A 181 9.03 5.44 17.15
C GLN A 181 9.87 5.60 15.87
N ALA A 182 11.04 4.95 15.78
CA ALA A 182 11.93 5.04 14.62
C ALA A 182 11.36 4.34 13.36
N THR A 183 10.50 3.34 13.55
CA THR A 183 9.93 2.55 12.46
C THR A 183 8.67 3.18 11.90
N TRP A 184 7.85 3.83 12.72
CA TRP A 184 6.53 4.33 12.33
C TRP A 184 6.58 5.79 11.82
N PRO A 185 5.54 6.27 11.11
CA PRO A 185 5.43 7.69 10.78
C PRO A 185 5.44 8.57 12.04
N THR A 186 6.00 9.78 11.94
CA THR A 186 5.92 10.76 13.03
C THR A 186 4.50 11.28 13.18
N TYR A 187 3.99 11.27 14.41
CA TYR A 187 2.68 11.82 14.76
C TYR A 187 2.86 13.11 15.56
N PRO A 188 2.12 14.19 15.25
CA PRO A 188 2.15 15.40 16.07
C PRO A 188 1.51 15.11 17.42
N THR A 189 2.14 15.57 18.49
CA THR A 189 1.59 15.51 19.84
C THR A 189 0.52 16.59 19.99
N SER A 190 -0.64 16.21 20.51
CA SER A 190 -1.72 17.14 20.87
C SER A 190 -1.98 17.03 22.36
N ASP A 191 -2.08 18.16 23.05
CA ASP A 191 -2.49 18.18 24.44
C ASP A 191 -3.99 17.93 24.52
N ILE A 192 -4.38 16.82 25.14
CA ILE A 192 -5.78 16.42 25.29
C ILE A 192 -6.04 16.18 26.78
N GLN A 193 -7.11 16.78 27.30
CA GLN A 193 -7.57 16.48 28.66
C GLN A 193 -8.38 15.18 28.65
N LEU A 194 -7.80 14.14 29.22
CA LEU A 194 -8.50 12.87 29.43
C LEU A 194 -9.33 12.93 30.71
N THR A 195 -10.47 12.24 30.74
CA THR A 195 -11.31 12.15 31.94
C THR A 195 -10.62 11.30 33.00
N SER A 196 -10.99 11.50 34.28
CA SER A 196 -10.45 10.73 35.40
C SER A 196 -10.75 9.23 35.31
N GLU A 197 -11.73 8.81 34.51
CA GLU A 197 -12.06 7.40 34.26
C GLU A 197 -11.00 6.68 33.41
N VAL A 198 -10.17 7.44 32.68
CA VAL A 198 -9.07 6.91 31.85
C VAL A 198 -7.76 6.78 32.65
N PHE A 199 -7.68 7.37 33.86
CA PHE A 199 -6.51 7.39 34.74
C PHE A 199 -6.55 6.35 35.86
#